data_AF-A0A7N2LEP0-F1
#
_entry.id   AF-A0A7N2LEP0-F1
#
_cell.length_a   1.000
_cell.length_b   1.000
_cell.length_c   1.000
_cell.angle_alpha   90.00
_cell.angle_beta   90.00
_cell.angle_gamma   90.00
#
_symmetry.space_group_name_H-M   'P 1'
#
loop_
_entity.id
_entity.type
_entity.pdbx_description
1 polymer ?
#
loop_
_entity_poly.entity_id
_entity_poly.type
_entity_poly.pdbx_seq_one_letter_code
_entity_poly.pdbx_strand_id
1 'polypeptide(L)'
;MFLLFLLSILSGEDRSSLIAFHQSFVTLITVLAILVDIHFQTQKSSPVETHPAMILPLIMAAVVYSIVLARINVQPRSSEYLTLCRLAYLGSGILTCDLLVGLLMSPLWWFMVNLCTILIVDILRRWHQPIYQFVCQSRDLLKKKFEAVRLAASKAFSLTRDTEEQQNGGNRLPV
;
A
#
# COMPACT_ATOMS: atom_id res chain seq x y z
N MET A 1 2.78 4.86 -0.19
CA MET A 1 2.48 5.95 -1.15
C MET A 1 1.40 5.54 -2.16
N PHE A 2 1.54 4.40 -2.87
CA PHE A 2 0.54 3.91 -3.84
C PHE A 2 -0.87 3.66 -3.25
N LEU A 3 -0.95 3.10 -2.05
CA LEU A 3 -2.20 2.84 -1.32
C LEU A 3 -2.93 4.12 -0.87
N LEU A 4 -2.17 5.15 -0.47
CA LEU A 4 -2.72 6.47 -0.14
C LEU A 4 -3.21 7.19 -1.39
N PHE A 5 -2.54 7.01 -2.53
CA PHE A 5 -2.95 7.57 -3.82
C PHE A 5 -4.22 6.89 -4.35
N LEU A 6 -4.35 5.56 -4.22
CA LEU A 6 -5.57 4.81 -4.51
C LEU A 6 -6.73 5.25 -3.60
N LEU A 7 -6.46 5.45 -2.30
CA LEU A 7 -7.45 5.98 -1.35
C LEU A 7 -7.87 7.41 -1.71
N SER A 8 -6.96 8.30 -2.12
CA SER A 8 -7.30 9.65 -2.59
C SER A 8 -8.16 9.63 -3.86
N ILE A 9 -7.90 8.71 -4.80
CA ILE A 9 -8.75 8.53 -5.99
C ILE A 9 -10.11 7.95 -5.61
N LEU A 10 -10.21 7.03 -4.65
CA LEU A 10 -11.50 6.52 -4.17
C LEU A 10 -12.28 7.54 -3.32
N SER A 11 -11.59 8.44 -2.62
CA SER A 11 -12.17 9.40 -1.67
C SER A 11 -12.83 10.62 -2.33
N GLY A 12 -12.96 10.67 -3.65
CA GLY A 12 -13.72 11.73 -4.32
C GLY A 12 -12.97 13.04 -4.59
N GLU A 13 -11.80 13.26 -3.98
CA GLU A 13 -11.40 14.61 -3.58
C GLU A 13 -10.84 15.54 -4.67
N ASP A 14 -10.36 15.06 -5.83
CA ASP A 14 -9.86 16.01 -6.85
C ASP A 14 -9.88 15.50 -8.30
N ARG A 15 -10.54 16.23 -9.21
CA ARG A 15 -10.52 15.96 -10.67
C ARG A 15 -9.11 16.06 -11.26
N SER A 16 -8.28 16.95 -10.72
CA SER A 16 -6.87 17.11 -11.10
C SER A 16 -6.07 15.83 -10.89
N SER A 17 -6.29 15.14 -9.76
CA SER A 17 -5.64 13.86 -9.43
C SER A 17 -6.04 12.75 -10.41
N LEU A 18 -7.30 12.71 -10.82
CA LEU A 18 -7.82 11.74 -11.79
C LEU A 18 -7.24 11.98 -13.19
N ILE A 19 -7.08 13.24 -13.60
CA ILE A 19 -6.44 13.60 -14.88
C ILE A 19 -4.96 13.22 -14.86
N ALA A 20 -4.21 13.57 -13.81
CA ALA A 20 -2.79 13.23 -13.68
C ALA A 20 -2.58 11.71 -13.69
N PHE A 21 -3.46 10.96 -13.02
CA PHE A 21 -3.44 9.51 -13.00
C PHE A 21 -3.83 8.90 -14.35
N HIS A 22 -4.84 9.44 -15.03
CA HIS A 22 -5.20 9.05 -16.39
C HIS A 22 -4.02 9.19 -17.35
N GLN A 23 -3.32 10.33 -17.32
CA GLN A 23 -2.14 10.57 -18.14
C GLN A 23 -1.02 9.56 -17.86
N SER A 24 -0.81 9.23 -16.58
CA SER A 24 0.15 8.21 -16.16
C SER A 24 -0.22 6.82 -16.70
N PHE A 25 -1.49 6.45 -16.62
CA PHE A 25 -2.00 5.18 -17.15
C PHE A 25 -1.89 5.10 -18.67
N VAL A 26 -2.25 6.16 -19.39
CA VAL A 26 -2.15 6.21 -20.85
C VAL A 26 -0.68 6.09 -21.28
N THR A 27 0.23 6.76 -20.59
CA THR A 27 1.67 6.65 -20.87
C THR A 27 2.16 5.22 -20.64
N LEU A 28 1.80 4.60 -19.51
CA LEU A 28 2.16 3.23 -19.21
C LEU A 28 1.62 2.23 -20.24
N ILE A 29 0.32 2.33 -20.58
CA ILE A 29 -0.32 1.48 -21.59
C ILE A 29 0.36 1.65 -22.95
N THR A 30 0.71 2.88 -23.33
CA THR A 30 1.37 3.18 -24.62
C THR A 30 2.76 2.56 -24.66
N VAL A 31 3.56 2.72 -23.62
CA VAL A 31 4.89 2.10 -23.51
C VAL A 31 4.78 0.58 -23.60
N LEU A 32 3.85 -0.02 -22.83
CA LEU A 32 3.65 -1.47 -22.84
C LEU A 32 3.17 -1.97 -24.21
N ALA A 33 2.27 -1.25 -24.88
CA ALA A 33 1.80 -1.61 -26.22
C ALA A 33 2.94 -1.57 -27.26
N ILE A 34 3.81 -0.55 -27.20
CA ILE A 34 5.01 -0.48 -28.05
C ILE A 34 5.94 -1.65 -27.76
N LEU A 35 6.15 -1.99 -26.48
CA LEU A 35 6.98 -3.13 -26.11
C LEU A 35 6.40 -4.47 -26.62
N VAL A 36 5.08 -4.67 -26.51
CA VAL A 36 4.39 -5.83 -27.07
C VAL A 36 4.58 -5.88 -28.59
N ASP A 37 4.36 -4.77 -29.29
CA ASP A 37 4.53 -4.70 -30.75
C ASP A 37 5.96 -5.08 -31.17
N ILE A 38 6.98 -4.50 -30.52
CA ILE A 38 8.39 -4.86 -30.75
C ILE A 38 8.63 -6.35 -30.47
N HIS A 39 8.11 -6.87 -29.36
CA HIS A 39 8.29 -8.28 -28.97
C HIS A 39 7.75 -9.24 -30.03
N PHE A 40 6.53 -9.01 -30.52
CA PHE A 40 5.90 -9.87 -31.53
C PHE A 40 6.51 -9.68 -32.93
N GLN A 41 6.94 -8.46 -33.28
CA GLN A 41 7.69 -8.23 -34.51
C GLN A 41 9.00 -9.03 -34.53
N THR A 42 9.73 -9.09 -33.41
CA THR A 42 10.96 -9.88 -33.33
C THR A 42 10.73 -11.39 -33.44
N GLN A 43 9.57 -11.88 -32.97
CA GLN A 43 9.21 -13.30 -33.04
C GLN A 43 8.56 -13.72 -34.37
N LYS A 44 8.28 -12.78 -35.29
CA LYS A 44 7.54 -13.02 -36.54
C LYS A 44 6.19 -13.73 -36.30
N SER A 45 5.58 -13.49 -35.16
CA SER A 45 4.30 -14.07 -34.77
C SER A 45 3.32 -12.94 -34.44
N SER A 46 2.04 -13.16 -34.71
CA SER A 46 1.00 -12.19 -34.38
C SER A 46 0.50 -12.43 -32.95
N PRO A 47 0.38 -11.40 -32.09
CA PRO A 47 -0.16 -11.58 -30.74
C PRO A 47 -1.61 -12.08 -30.75
N VAL A 48 -2.36 -11.79 -31.83
CA VAL A 48 -3.73 -12.28 -32.05
C VAL A 48 -3.75 -13.77 -32.32
N GLU A 49 -2.75 -14.29 -33.03
CA GLU A 49 -2.65 -15.72 -33.36
C GLU A 49 -2.06 -16.52 -32.21
N THR A 50 -1.07 -15.95 -31.50
CA THR A 50 -0.37 -16.63 -30.41
C THR A 50 -1.17 -16.65 -29.11
N HIS A 51 -1.89 -15.57 -28.79
CA HIS A 51 -2.61 -15.41 -27.52
C HIS A 51 -4.03 -14.82 -27.69
N PRO A 52 -4.92 -15.46 -28.47
CA PRO A 52 -6.28 -14.95 -28.71
C PRO A 52 -7.10 -14.79 -27.41
N ALA A 53 -6.86 -15.66 -26.42
CA ALA A 53 -7.51 -15.61 -25.12
C ALA A 53 -7.13 -14.37 -24.27
N MET A 54 -6.00 -13.70 -24.59
CA MET A 54 -5.57 -12.47 -23.90
C MET A 54 -5.98 -11.21 -24.68
N ILE A 55 -6.04 -11.28 -26.01
CA ILE A 55 -6.42 -10.14 -26.85
C ILE A 55 -7.89 -9.75 -26.66
N LEU A 56 -8.80 -10.73 -26.59
CA LEU A 56 -10.21 -10.45 -26.37
C LEU A 56 -10.49 -9.69 -25.06
N PRO A 57 -10.00 -10.14 -23.88
CA PRO A 57 -10.18 -9.39 -22.65
C PRO A 57 -9.42 -8.05 -22.64
N LEU A 58 -8.32 -7.92 -23.39
CA LEU A 58 -7.60 -6.65 -23.52
C LEU A 58 -8.48 -5.60 -24.22
N ILE A 59 -9.13 -5.98 -25.32
CA ILE A 59 -10.06 -5.11 -26.05
C ILE A 59 -11.24 -4.75 -25.16
N MET A 60 -11.83 -5.72 -24.47
CA MET A 60 -12.95 -5.48 -23.55
C MET A 60 -12.57 -4.53 -22.40
N ALA A 61 -11.39 -4.71 -21.81
CA ALA A 61 -10.88 -3.84 -20.75
C ALA A 61 -10.66 -2.40 -21.25
N ALA A 62 -10.08 -2.23 -22.44
CA ALA A 62 -9.87 -0.91 -23.06
C ALA A 62 -11.20 -0.20 -23.38
N VAL A 63 -12.21 -0.94 -23.86
CA VAL A 63 -13.55 -0.41 -24.14
C VAL A 63 -14.23 0.03 -22.83
N VAL A 64 -14.20 -0.81 -21.80
CA VAL A 64 -14.76 -0.47 -20.48
C VAL A 64 -14.08 0.76 -19.90
N TYR A 65 -12.74 0.82 -19.96
CA TYR A 65 -11.96 1.97 -19.51
C TYR A 65 -12.39 3.27 -20.20
N SER A 66 -12.54 3.23 -21.53
CA SER A 66 -12.93 4.40 -22.34
C SER A 66 -14.36 4.85 -22.05
N ILE A 67 -15.31 3.91 -21.93
CA ILE A 67 -16.71 4.21 -21.60
C ILE A 67 -16.82 4.85 -20.23
N VAL A 68 -16.12 4.30 -19.23
CA VAL A 68 -16.16 4.80 -17.86
C VAL A 68 -15.51 6.18 -17.76
N LEU A 69 -14.39 6.40 -18.46
CA LEU A 69 -13.75 7.73 -18.54
C LEU A 69 -14.69 8.77 -19.15
N ALA A 70 -15.35 8.44 -20.26
CA ALA A 70 -16.33 9.33 -20.89
C ALA A 70 -17.50 9.64 -19.94
N ARG A 71 -17.98 8.65 -19.18
CA ARG A 71 -19.03 8.83 -18.18
C ARG A 71 -18.60 9.76 -17.03
N ILE A 72 -17.37 9.62 -16.53
CA ILE A 72 -16.83 10.49 -15.47
C ILE A 72 -16.72 11.94 -15.93
N ASN A 73 -16.38 12.19 -17.21
CA ASN A 73 -16.23 13.53 -17.76
C ASN A 73 -17.56 14.23 -18.06
N VAL A 74 -18.59 13.50 -18.50
CA VAL A 74 -19.84 14.08 -19.00
C VAL A 74 -20.84 14.41 -17.90
N GLN A 75 -20.85 13.69 -16.76
CA GLN A 75 -22.00 13.76 -15.84
C GLN A 75 -21.62 14.13 -14.39
N PRO A 76 -22.19 15.22 -13.83
CA PRO A 76 -22.18 15.45 -12.39
C PRO A 76 -23.23 14.53 -11.77
N ARG A 77 -22.81 13.45 -11.12
CA ARG A 77 -23.69 12.46 -10.49
C ARG A 77 -23.28 12.22 -9.04
N SER A 78 -24.23 11.70 -8.25
CA SER A 78 -24.10 11.39 -6.83
C SER A 78 -22.78 10.69 -6.48
N SER A 79 -22.29 10.93 -5.26
CA SER A 79 -20.99 10.42 -4.77
C SER A 79 -20.84 8.90 -4.93
N GLU A 80 -21.90 8.12 -4.67
CA GLU A 80 -21.86 6.65 -4.77
C GLU A 80 -21.67 6.14 -6.20
N TYR A 81 -22.37 6.73 -7.18
CA TYR A 81 -22.23 6.34 -8.59
C TYR A 81 -20.82 6.67 -9.11
N LEU A 82 -20.28 7.79 -8.65
CA LEU A 82 -18.95 8.25 -9.04
C LEU A 82 -17.86 7.34 -8.46
N THR A 83 -18.01 6.85 -7.22
CA THR A 83 -17.12 5.85 -6.63
C THR A 83 -17.13 4.54 -7.42
N LEU A 84 -18.29 4.06 -7.83
CA LEU A 84 -18.42 2.81 -8.60
C LEU A 84 -17.80 2.95 -10.01
N CYS A 85 -17.99 4.10 -10.66
CA CYS A 85 -17.29 4.42 -11.89
C CYS A 85 -15.77 4.51 -11.69
N ARG A 86 -15.27 5.13 -10.61
CA ARG A 86 -13.82 5.18 -10.34
C ARG A 86 -13.23 3.80 -10.09
N LEU A 87 -13.95 2.92 -9.41
CA LEU A 87 -13.52 1.53 -9.21
C LEU A 87 -13.46 0.77 -10.54
N ALA A 88 -14.48 0.90 -11.38
CA ALA A 88 -14.49 0.28 -12.71
C ALA A 88 -13.38 0.84 -13.62
N TYR A 89 -13.11 2.15 -13.54
CA TYR A 89 -12.02 2.82 -14.24
C TYR A 89 -10.64 2.30 -13.81
N LEU A 90 -10.41 2.22 -12.50
CA LEU A 90 -9.18 1.68 -11.93
C LEU A 90 -9.00 0.21 -12.28
N GLY A 91 -10.03 -0.60 -12.06
CA GLY A 91 -9.99 -2.03 -12.32
C GLY A 91 -9.73 -2.35 -13.80
N SER A 92 -10.40 -1.65 -14.72
CA SER A 92 -10.17 -1.83 -16.16
C SER A 92 -8.78 -1.37 -16.61
N GLY A 93 -8.26 -0.27 -16.07
CA GLY A 93 -6.91 0.19 -16.35
C GLY A 93 -5.85 -0.79 -15.88
N ILE A 94 -5.96 -1.29 -14.64
CA ILE A 94 -5.05 -2.29 -14.06
C ILE A 94 -5.11 -3.57 -14.88
N LEU A 95 -6.31 -4.05 -15.21
CA LEU A 95 -6.49 -5.26 -16.02
C LEU A 95 -5.86 -5.12 -17.41
N THR A 96 -5.96 -3.93 -18.04
CA THR A 96 -5.32 -3.66 -19.34
C THR A 96 -3.80 -3.72 -19.24
N CYS A 97 -3.22 -3.10 -18.21
CA CYS A 97 -1.78 -3.17 -17.95
C CYS A 97 -1.32 -4.61 -17.69
N ASP A 98 -2.06 -5.35 -16.87
CA ASP A 98 -1.77 -6.74 -16.53
C ASP A 98 -1.78 -7.65 -17.76
N LEU A 99 -2.79 -7.49 -18.63
CA LEU A 99 -2.88 -8.24 -19.88
C LEU A 99 -1.75 -7.88 -20.86
N LEU A 100 -1.36 -6.61 -20.97
CA LEU A 100 -0.21 -6.19 -21.77
C LEU A 100 1.10 -6.77 -21.26
N VAL A 101 1.32 -6.75 -19.93
CA VAL A 101 2.49 -7.41 -19.32
C VAL A 101 2.43 -8.92 -19.53
N GLY A 102 1.22 -9.52 -19.52
CA GLY A 102 1.00 -10.94 -19.84
C GLY A 102 1.28 -11.32 -21.28
N LEU A 103 1.17 -10.39 -22.22
CA LEU A 103 1.60 -10.59 -23.61
C LEU A 103 3.12 -10.50 -23.76
N LEU A 104 3.80 -9.73 -22.90
CA LEU A 104 5.26 -9.58 -22.87
C LEU A 104 5.97 -10.72 -22.14
N MET A 105 5.33 -11.25 -21.11
CA MET A 105 5.89 -12.27 -20.23
C MET A 105 5.20 -13.59 -20.51
N SER A 106 5.99 -14.64 -20.79
CA SER A 106 5.46 -16.00 -20.97
C SER A 106 4.49 -16.36 -19.83
N PRO A 107 3.35 -17.03 -20.09
CA PRO A 107 2.31 -17.29 -19.08
C PRO A 107 2.82 -17.95 -17.79
N LEU A 108 3.96 -18.65 -17.85
CA LEU A 108 4.68 -19.21 -16.71
C LEU A 108 5.24 -18.14 -15.75
N TRP A 109 5.68 -16.99 -16.27
CA TRP A 109 6.17 -15.87 -15.46
C TRP A 109 5.03 -15.23 -14.66
N TRP A 110 3.87 -15.05 -15.29
CA TRP A 110 2.66 -14.54 -14.62
C TRP A 110 2.22 -15.45 -13.48
N PHE A 111 2.28 -16.77 -13.69
CA PHE A 111 2.02 -17.76 -12.66
C PHE A 111 3.04 -17.67 -11.53
N MET A 112 4.34 -17.55 -11.85
CA MET A 112 5.41 -17.42 -10.84
C MET A 112 5.29 -16.14 -10.01
N VAL A 113 4.99 -14.99 -10.61
CA VAL A 113 4.86 -13.72 -9.89
C VAL A 113 3.62 -13.73 -8.98
N ASN A 114 2.47 -14.23 -9.46
CA ASN A 114 1.26 -14.36 -8.63
C ASN A 114 1.45 -15.39 -7.52
N LEU A 115 2.05 -16.53 -7.81
CA LEU A 115 2.35 -17.55 -6.80
C LEU A 115 3.30 -17.00 -5.74
N CYS A 116 4.33 -16.24 -6.15
CA CYS A 116 5.24 -15.55 -5.23
C CYS A 116 4.52 -14.51 -4.38
N THR A 117 3.61 -13.70 -4.94
CA THR A 117 2.87 -12.71 -4.14
C THR A 117 1.94 -13.38 -3.13
N ILE A 118 1.25 -14.45 -3.54
CA ILE A 118 0.41 -15.24 -2.64
C ILE A 118 1.26 -15.88 -1.54
N LEU A 119 2.38 -16.52 -1.88
CA LEU A 119 3.32 -17.10 -0.91
C LEU A 119 3.87 -16.04 0.06
N ILE A 120 4.28 -14.87 -0.44
CA ILE A 120 4.78 -13.79 0.40
C ILE A 120 3.68 -13.29 1.34
N VAL A 121 2.46 -13.08 0.85
CA VAL A 121 1.33 -12.64 1.70
C VAL A 121 0.97 -13.70 2.74
N ASP A 122 1.00 -14.98 2.39
CA ASP A 122 0.65 -16.06 3.31
C ASP A 122 1.75 -16.30 4.35
N ILE A 123 3.02 -16.18 3.96
CA ILE A 123 4.18 -16.12 4.88
C ILE A 123 4.03 -14.91 5.80
N LEU A 124 3.77 -13.71 5.25
CA LEU A 124 3.63 -12.50 6.05
C LEU A 124 2.46 -12.63 7.03
N ARG A 125 1.34 -13.23 6.62
CA ARG A 125 0.18 -13.49 7.47
C ARG A 125 0.49 -14.49 8.59
N ARG A 126 1.20 -15.58 8.29
CA ARG A 126 1.65 -16.56 9.29
C ARG A 126 2.63 -15.95 10.29
N TRP A 127 3.54 -15.11 9.82
CA TRP A 127 4.57 -14.48 10.65
C TRP A 127 4.09 -13.21 11.36
N HIS A 128 3.00 -12.60 10.92
CA HIS A 128 2.43 -11.41 11.55
C HIS A 128 2.01 -11.67 13.00
N GLN A 129 1.32 -12.78 13.28
CA GLN A 129 0.91 -13.15 14.64
C GLN A 129 2.10 -13.26 15.64
N PRO A 130 3.15 -14.05 15.36
CA PRO A 130 4.28 -14.17 16.28
C PRO A 130 5.12 -12.89 16.38
N ILE A 131 5.31 -12.15 15.27
CA ILE A 131 6.04 -10.87 15.32
C ILE A 131 5.26 -9.84 16.15
N TYR A 132 3.93 -9.79 16.02
CA TYR A 132 3.09 -8.88 16.79
C TYR A 132 3.13 -9.23 18.29
N GLN A 133 3.04 -10.50 18.65
CA GLN A 133 3.16 -10.95 20.04
C GLN A 133 4.54 -10.62 20.63
N PHE A 134 5.61 -10.81 19.85
CA PHE A 134 6.97 -10.49 20.28
C PHE A 134 7.17 -8.98 20.53
N VAL A 135 6.65 -8.13 19.64
CA VAL A 135 6.69 -6.67 19.80
C VAL A 135 5.88 -6.22 21.02
N CYS A 136 4.70 -6.80 21.25
CA CYS A 136 3.87 -6.52 22.42
C CYS A 136 4.57 -6.92 23.74
N GLN A 137 5.15 -8.12 23.80
CA GLN A 137 5.90 -8.58 24.97
C GLN A 137 7.11 -7.70 25.26
N SER A 138 7.85 -7.32 24.22
CA SER A 138 9.03 -6.45 24.35
C SER A 138 8.66 -5.09 24.93
N ARG A 139 7.55 -4.50 24.45
CA ARG A 139 7.03 -3.22 24.95
C ARG A 139 6.61 -3.31 26.41
N ASP A 140 5.93 -4.39 26.81
CA ASP A 140 5.48 -4.56 28.19
C ASP A 140 6.64 -4.78 29.17
N LEU A 141 7.69 -5.50 28.74
CA LEU A 141 8.93 -5.65 29.48
C LEU A 141 9.67 -4.31 29.66
N LEU A 142 9.78 -3.53 28.59
CA LEU A 142 10.37 -2.18 28.62
C LEU A 142 9.61 -1.25 29.57
N LYS A 143 8.28 -1.27 29.50
CA LYS A 143 7.43 -0.45 30.36
C LYS A 143 7.60 -0.82 31.84
N LYS A 144 7.65 -2.11 32.16
CA LYS A 144 7.90 -2.60 33.54
C LYS A 144 9.27 -2.17 34.05
N LYS A 145 10.32 -2.30 33.23
CA LYS A 145 11.66 -1.84 33.62
C LYS A 145 11.72 -0.33 33.84
N PHE A 146 11.07 0.43 32.98
CA PHE A 146 11.02 1.89 33.09
C PHE A 146 10.32 2.35 34.37
N GLU A 147 9.17 1.75 34.72
CA GLU A 147 8.47 2.05 35.97
C GLU A 147 9.28 1.62 37.20
N ALA A 148 9.97 0.48 37.16
CA ALA A 148 10.84 0.05 38.26
C ALA A 148 12.00 1.02 38.49
N VAL A 149 12.63 1.52 37.41
CA VAL A 149 13.68 2.54 37.48
C VAL A 149 13.13 3.85 38.03
N ARG A 150 11.95 4.28 37.55
CA ARG A 150 11.30 5.51 38.02
C ARG A 150 10.98 5.46 39.52
N LEU A 151 10.49 4.32 39.99
CA LEU A 151 10.13 4.11 41.39
C LEU A 151 11.37 3.99 42.31
N ALA A 152 12.45 3.38 41.81
CA ALA A 152 13.74 3.38 42.50
C ALA A 152 14.33 4.80 42.60
N ALA A 153 14.26 5.59 41.53
CA ALA A 153 14.73 6.97 41.50
C ALA A 153 13.93 7.87 42.45
N SER A 154 12.60 7.76 42.47
CA SER A 154 11.77 8.54 43.40
C SER A 154 12.05 8.20 44.86
N LYS A 155 12.28 6.92 45.17
CA LYS A 155 12.60 6.46 46.53
C LYS A 155 13.99 6.90 46.99
N ALA A 156 14.97 6.90 46.08
CA ALA A 156 16.30 7.43 46.37
C ALA A 156 16.24 8.94 46.67
N PHE A 157 15.45 9.69 45.89
CA PHE A 157 15.29 11.13 46.07
C PHE A 157 14.63 11.50 47.41
N SER A 158 13.61 10.75 47.86
CA SER A 158 12.99 10.98 49.18
C SER A 158 13.96 10.69 50.33
N LEU A 159 14.76 9.63 50.23
CA LEU A 159 15.75 9.27 51.27
C LEU A 159 16.86 10.32 51.43
N THR A 160 17.35 10.91 50.33
CA THR A 160 18.32 12.02 50.40
C THR A 160 17.74 13.27 51.07
N ARG A 161 16.44 13.55 50.86
CA ARG A 161 15.77 14.72 51.45
C ARG A 161 15.59 14.60 52.96
N ASP A 162 15.23 13.41 53.43
CA ASP A 162 15.06 13.12 54.87
C ASP A 162 16.40 13.17 55.63
N THR A 163 17.51 12.83 54.95
CA THR A 163 18.87 12.90 55.51
C THR A 163 19.34 14.35 55.67
N GLU A 164 19.00 15.24 54.72
CA GLU A 164 19.30 16.67 54.82
C GLU A 164 18.49 17.39 55.91
N GLU A 165 17.22 17.00 56.12
CA GLU A 165 16.38 17.57 57.20
C GLU A 165 16.86 17.14 58.60
N GLN A 166 17.33 15.89 58.79
CA GLN A 166 17.92 15.47 60.07
C GLN A 166 19.27 16.15 60.37
N GLN A 167 20.09 16.41 59.35
CA GLN A 167 21.37 17.09 59.53
C GLN A 167 21.22 18.60 59.80
N ASN A 168 20.16 19.23 59.28
CA ASN A 168 19.85 20.64 59.54
C ASN A 168 19.11 20.85 60.89
N GLY A 169 18.40 19.83 61.40
CA GLY A 169 17.75 19.87 62.71
C GLY A 169 18.69 19.64 63.90
N GLY A 170 19.82 18.95 63.70
CA GLY A 170 20.77 18.61 64.76
C GLY A 170 21.73 19.75 65.19
N ASN A 171 21.75 20.88 64.47
CA ASN A 171 22.72 21.96 64.71
C ASN A 171 22.17 23.17 65.50
N ARG A 172 20.99 23.07 66.12
CA ARG A 172 20.52 24.06 67.10
C ARG A 172 20.83 23.57 68.52
N LEU A 173 22.04 23.87 68.99
CA LEU A 173 22.39 23.80 70.41
C LEU A 173 21.63 24.90 71.19
N PRO A 174 21.22 24.63 72.44
CA PRO A 174 20.59 25.62 73.30
C PRO A 174 21.65 26.65 73.76
N VAL A 175 21.29 27.92 73.65
CA VAL A 175 21.99 29.04 74.30
C VAL A 175 21.65 29.06 75.78
#